data_AF-A0A3D0NH53-F1
#
_entry.id   AF-A0A3D0NH53-F1
#
_cell.length_a   1.000
_cell.length_b   1.000
_cell.length_c   1.000
_cell.angle_alpha   90.00
_cell.angle_beta   90.00
_cell.angle_gamma   90.00
#
_symmetry.space_group_name_H-M   'P 1'
#
loop_
_entity.id
_entity.type
_entity.pdbx_description
1 polymer ?
#
loop_
_entity_poly.entity_id
_entity_poly.type
_entity_poly.pdbx_seq_one_letter_code
_entity_poly.pdbx_strand_id
1 'polypeptide(L)'
;MIRHSCSYLLIFTCTIFFIGNSLLAQSVLEVAAEVDRLIDEQTQPSPNDVCNDETYLRRLFLDITGKTPTLDDVLVFGLENHPEKRTKVAELLLQDSDFGVNWGRFWRDVIYYRRSNDQVLLGAVSAEQYFRNALNNNLSWDQVTTDLITAAGDIREDGRTALIAAQQGRPEDTVSEISRIFLGIQIQCAQCHD
;
A
#
# COMPACT_ATOMS: atom_id res chain seq x y z
N MET A 1 54.55 -8.49 -39.74
CA MET A 1 54.24 -9.78 -39.09
C MET A 1 53.38 -9.47 -37.86
N ILE A 2 52.06 -9.61 -38.05
CA ILE A 2 50.98 -9.96 -37.10
C ILE A 2 51.06 -9.39 -35.66
N ARG A 3 50.10 -8.51 -35.31
CA ARG A 3 49.18 -8.79 -34.20
C ARG A 3 47.90 -7.96 -34.26
N HIS A 4 46.80 -8.71 -34.21
CA HIS A 4 45.40 -8.30 -34.25
C HIS A 4 44.86 -7.99 -32.84
N SER A 5 43.86 -7.11 -32.82
CA SER A 5 42.63 -7.12 -32.01
C SER A 5 42.71 -7.22 -30.48
N CYS A 6 42.30 -6.14 -29.81
CA CYS A 6 41.78 -6.15 -28.44
C CYS A 6 40.41 -5.46 -28.44
N SER A 7 39.32 -6.23 -28.41
CA SER A 7 37.95 -5.71 -28.27
C SER A 7 37.07 -6.80 -27.66
N TYR A 8 37.17 -7.04 -26.36
CA TYR A 8 36.14 -7.74 -25.58
C TYR A 8 36.30 -7.40 -24.10
N LEU A 9 35.58 -6.38 -23.64
CA LEU A 9 35.16 -6.29 -22.25
C LEU A 9 34.01 -5.28 -22.17
N LEU A 10 32.76 -5.75 -22.17
CA LEU A 10 31.57 -5.03 -21.66
C LEU A 10 30.29 -5.86 -21.89
N ILE A 11 30.20 -7.08 -21.35
CA ILE A 11 28.90 -7.75 -21.17
C ILE A 11 29.00 -8.60 -19.90
N PHE A 12 28.94 -8.02 -18.70
CA PHE A 12 28.72 -8.80 -17.47
C PHE A 12 28.27 -7.95 -16.28
N THR A 13 27.23 -7.12 -16.46
CA THR A 13 26.59 -6.43 -15.29
C THR A 13 25.06 -6.39 -15.32
N CYS A 14 24.39 -7.01 -16.30
CA CYS A 14 22.91 -6.94 -16.37
C CYS A 14 22.18 -8.14 -15.73
N THR A 15 22.86 -9.26 -15.44
CA THR A 15 22.20 -10.50 -15.02
C THR A 15 21.89 -10.58 -13.52
N ILE A 16 22.57 -9.80 -12.67
CA ILE A 16 22.43 -9.90 -11.20
C ILE A 16 21.18 -9.17 -10.70
N PHE A 17 20.75 -8.11 -11.40
CA PHE A 17 19.58 -7.31 -10.98
C PHE A 17 18.24 -8.05 -11.17
N PHE A 18 18.16 -8.95 -12.17
CA PHE A 18 16.93 -9.69 -12.47
C PHE A 18 16.62 -10.79 -11.44
N ILE A 19 17.65 -11.47 -10.91
CA ILE A 19 17.46 -12.62 -10.01
C ILE A 19 16.91 -12.19 -8.63
N GLY A 20 17.35 -11.03 -8.12
CA GLY A 20 16.92 -10.52 -6.81
C GLY A 20 15.43 -10.19 -6.75
N ASN A 21 14.88 -9.59 -7.81
CA ASN A 21 13.45 -9.24 -7.87
C ASN A 21 12.55 -10.49 -7.97
N SER A 22 13.01 -11.54 -8.67
CA SER A 22 12.24 -12.78 -8.84
C SER A 22 12.09 -13.55 -7.53
N LEU A 23 13.11 -13.58 -6.68
CA LEU A 23 13.06 -14.26 -5.38
C LEU A 23 12.15 -13.54 -4.38
N LEU A 24 12.16 -12.20 -4.36
CA LEU A 24 11.25 -11.44 -3.49
C LEU A 24 9.81 -11.53 -3.97
N ALA A 25 9.56 -11.42 -5.28
CA ALA A 25 8.22 -11.61 -5.84
C ALA A 25 7.65 -13.00 -5.55
N GLN A 26 8.48 -14.05 -5.66
CA GLN A 26 8.12 -15.41 -5.30
C GLN A 26 7.71 -15.51 -3.81
N SER A 27 8.46 -14.86 -2.91
CA SER A 27 8.12 -14.83 -1.48
C SER A 27 6.81 -14.08 -1.18
N VAL A 28 6.50 -13.00 -1.92
CA VAL A 28 5.25 -12.25 -1.75
C VAL A 28 4.05 -13.09 -2.17
N LEU A 29 4.16 -13.81 -3.30
CA LEU A 29 3.09 -14.70 -3.77
C LEU A 29 2.87 -15.88 -2.81
N GLU A 30 3.94 -16.41 -2.21
CA GLU A 30 3.84 -17.46 -1.19
C GLU A 30 3.15 -16.95 0.07
N VAL A 31 3.49 -15.75 0.55
CA VAL A 31 2.82 -15.11 1.69
C VAL A 31 1.36 -14.81 1.37
N ALA A 32 1.05 -14.29 0.18
CA ALA A 32 -0.32 -14.02 -0.24
C ALA A 32 -1.16 -15.30 -0.28
N ALA A 33 -0.64 -16.38 -0.86
CA ALA A 33 -1.31 -17.67 -0.90
C ALA A 33 -1.56 -18.23 0.50
N GLU A 34 -0.63 -18.04 1.43
CA GLU A 34 -0.81 -18.45 2.81
C GLU A 34 -1.88 -17.61 3.54
N VAL A 35 -1.91 -16.30 3.29
CA VAL A 35 -2.97 -15.42 3.80
C VAL A 35 -4.34 -15.84 3.27
N ASP A 36 -4.46 -16.10 1.97
CA ASP A 36 -5.71 -16.57 1.35
C ASP A 36 -6.16 -17.89 1.97
N ARG A 37 -5.24 -18.85 2.15
CA ARG A 37 -5.53 -20.13 2.82
C ARG A 37 -6.10 -19.91 4.23
N LEU A 38 -5.48 -19.02 5.01
CA LEU A 38 -5.94 -18.72 6.38
C LEU A 38 -7.31 -18.02 6.40
N ILE A 39 -7.58 -17.12 5.45
CA ILE A 39 -8.88 -16.45 5.31
C ILE A 39 -9.96 -17.47 4.95
N ASP A 40 -9.70 -18.36 3.99
CA ASP A 40 -10.65 -19.39 3.55
C ASP A 40 -11.01 -20.35 4.69
N GLU A 41 -10.02 -20.78 5.48
CA GLU A 41 -10.23 -21.63 6.65
C GLU A 41 -11.11 -20.98 7.72
N GLN A 42 -10.96 -19.67 7.94
CA GLN A 42 -11.71 -18.94 8.96
C GLN A 42 -13.10 -18.48 8.50
N THR A 43 -13.24 -18.10 7.23
CA THR A 43 -14.45 -17.42 6.74
C THR A 43 -15.37 -18.32 5.92
N GLN A 44 -14.87 -19.44 5.39
CA GLN A 44 -15.62 -20.36 4.51
C GLN A 44 -16.44 -19.60 3.45
N PRO A 45 -15.78 -18.77 2.62
CA PRO A 45 -16.48 -17.84 1.76
C PRO A 45 -17.29 -18.59 0.70
N SER A 46 -18.48 -18.09 0.39
CA SER A 46 -19.25 -18.60 -0.75
C SER A 46 -18.56 -18.19 -2.07
N PRO A 47 -18.43 -19.09 -3.06
CA PRO A 47 -17.88 -18.74 -4.36
C PRO A 47 -18.69 -17.59 -4.98
N ASN A 48 -18.01 -16.51 -5.36
CA ASN A 48 -18.59 -15.43 -6.13
C ASN A 48 -18.25 -15.62 -7.62
N ASP A 49 -19.22 -15.38 -8.49
CA ASP A 49 -18.97 -15.40 -9.93
C ASP A 49 -17.94 -14.33 -10.31
N VAL A 50 -17.01 -14.71 -11.19
CA VAL A 50 -16.02 -13.77 -11.74
C VAL A 50 -16.75 -12.69 -12.53
N CYS A 51 -16.52 -11.42 -12.16
CA CYS A 51 -17.16 -10.30 -12.85
C CYS A 51 -16.63 -10.12 -14.28
N ASN A 52 -17.46 -9.51 -15.15
CA ASN A 52 -17.05 -9.14 -16.50
C ASN A 52 -15.97 -8.03 -16.51
N ASP A 53 -15.36 -7.83 -17.67
CA ASP A 53 -14.21 -6.94 -17.85
C ASP A 53 -14.54 -5.47 -17.56
N GLU A 54 -15.73 -5.00 -17.92
CA GLU A 54 -16.17 -3.63 -17.69
C GLU A 54 -16.36 -3.36 -16.20
N THR A 55 -16.94 -4.32 -15.48
CA THR A 55 -17.12 -4.25 -14.03
C THR A 55 -15.76 -4.32 -13.32
N TYR A 56 -14.88 -5.21 -13.76
CA TYR A 56 -13.53 -5.34 -13.23
C TYR A 56 -12.77 -4.01 -13.37
N LEU A 57 -12.70 -3.45 -14.59
CA LEU A 57 -11.98 -2.22 -14.86
C LEU A 57 -12.52 -1.05 -14.04
N ARG A 58 -13.85 -0.89 -13.97
CA ARG A 58 -14.47 0.19 -13.18
C ARG A 58 -14.15 0.08 -11.70
N ARG A 59 -14.24 -1.12 -11.11
CA ARG A 59 -13.92 -1.35 -9.69
C ARG A 59 -12.46 -1.05 -9.41
N LEU A 60 -11.57 -1.58 -10.25
CA LEU A 60 -10.13 -1.40 -10.10
C LEU A 60 -9.70 0.08 -10.11
N PHE A 61 -10.24 0.87 -11.03
CA PHE A 61 -9.98 2.33 -11.07
C PHE A 61 -10.50 3.03 -9.81
N LEU A 62 -11.72 2.71 -9.35
CA LEU A 62 -12.27 3.32 -8.14
C LEU A 62 -11.47 2.94 -6.89
N ASP A 63 -11.07 1.68 -6.79
CA ASP A 63 -10.36 1.16 -5.61
C ASP A 63 -8.92 1.66 -5.55
N ILE A 64 -8.21 1.70 -6.68
CA ILE A 64 -6.80 2.09 -6.71
C ILE A 64 -6.67 3.62 -6.76
N THR A 65 -7.28 4.29 -7.74
CA THR A 65 -7.04 5.72 -8.01
C THR A 65 -8.15 6.64 -7.48
N GLY A 66 -9.27 6.08 -7.01
CA GLY A 66 -10.42 6.86 -6.57
C GLY A 66 -11.17 7.54 -7.70
N LYS A 67 -10.91 7.15 -8.96
CA LYS A 67 -11.48 7.76 -10.17
C LYS A 67 -12.24 6.72 -10.99
N THR A 68 -13.05 7.19 -11.92
CA THR A 68 -13.64 6.32 -12.95
C THR A 68 -12.70 6.20 -14.14
N PRO A 69 -12.66 5.06 -14.86
CA PRO A 69 -11.88 4.95 -16.08
C PRO A 69 -12.35 5.95 -17.13
N THR A 70 -11.43 6.47 -17.93
CA THR A 70 -11.76 7.30 -19.09
C THR A 70 -12.31 6.45 -20.23
N LEU A 71 -12.86 7.10 -21.26
CA LEU A 71 -13.31 6.37 -22.45
C LEU A 71 -12.15 5.63 -23.14
N ASP A 72 -10.97 6.26 -23.19
CA ASP A 72 -9.79 5.66 -23.81
C ASP A 72 -9.31 4.44 -23.03
N ASP A 73 -9.32 4.48 -21.69
CA ASP A 73 -8.98 3.33 -20.84
C ASP A 73 -9.89 2.13 -21.13
N VAL A 74 -11.20 2.37 -21.26
CA VAL A 74 -12.18 1.32 -21.55
C VAL A 74 -11.95 0.73 -22.94
N LEU A 75 -11.69 1.56 -23.95
CA LEU A 75 -11.43 1.10 -25.31
C LEU A 75 -10.13 0.30 -25.41
N VAL A 76 -9.04 0.79 -24.80
CA VAL A 76 -7.74 0.11 -24.79
C VAL A 76 -7.86 -1.23 -24.08
N PHE A 77 -8.47 -1.28 -22.89
CA PHE A 77 -8.64 -2.51 -22.14
C PHE A 77 -9.56 -3.53 -22.83
N GLY A 78 -10.60 -3.06 -23.52
CA GLY A 78 -11.52 -3.90 -24.28
C GLY A 78 -10.89 -4.53 -25.52
N LEU A 79 -9.92 -3.85 -26.15
CA LEU A 79 -9.19 -4.35 -27.32
C LEU A 79 -7.97 -5.22 -26.95
N GLU A 80 -7.54 -5.18 -25.69
CA GLU A 80 -6.43 -5.99 -25.18
C GLU A 80 -6.86 -7.47 -25.03
N ASN A 81 -6.08 -8.35 -25.67
CA ASN A 81 -6.32 -9.80 -25.70
C ASN A 81 -5.26 -10.58 -24.90
N HIS A 82 -4.33 -9.89 -24.24
CA HIS A 82 -3.32 -10.54 -23.41
C HIS A 82 -3.98 -11.33 -22.26
N PRO A 83 -3.57 -12.59 -22.00
CA PRO A 83 -4.15 -13.41 -20.94
C PRO A 83 -4.03 -12.78 -19.54
N GLU A 84 -3.00 -11.97 -19.33
CA GLU A 84 -2.73 -11.27 -18.06
C GLU A 84 -3.19 -9.80 -18.06
N LYS A 85 -4.06 -9.38 -18.98
CA LYS A 85 -4.45 -7.95 -19.11
C LYS A 85 -4.97 -7.34 -17.80
N ARG A 86 -5.67 -8.14 -16.98
CA ARG A 86 -6.20 -7.74 -15.67
C ARG A 86 -5.09 -7.42 -14.66
N THR A 87 -4.05 -8.24 -14.62
CA THR A 87 -2.87 -8.01 -13.77
C THR A 87 -2.10 -6.79 -14.25
N LYS A 88 -1.86 -6.69 -15.56
CA LYS A 88 -1.12 -5.56 -16.15
C LYS A 88 -1.76 -4.20 -15.89
N VAL A 89 -3.08 -4.10 -16.00
CA VAL A 89 -3.78 -2.84 -15.69
C VAL A 89 -3.72 -2.52 -14.19
N ALA A 90 -3.75 -3.53 -13.31
CA ALA A 90 -3.58 -3.31 -11.87
C ALA A 90 -2.17 -2.78 -11.56
N GLU A 91 -1.12 -3.39 -12.13
CA GLU A 91 0.27 -2.92 -12.01
C GLU A 91 0.44 -1.50 -12.53
N LEU A 92 -0.18 -1.16 -13.66
CA LEU A 92 -0.14 0.19 -14.22
C LEU A 92 -0.78 1.22 -13.27
N LEU A 93 -1.96 0.90 -12.71
CA LEU A 93 -2.67 1.80 -11.81
C LEU A 93 -1.96 1.97 -10.47
N LEU A 94 -1.28 0.93 -9.97
CA LEU A 94 -0.45 1.02 -8.76
C LEU A 94 0.77 1.93 -8.95
N GLN A 95 1.22 2.13 -10.19
CA GLN A 95 2.28 3.08 -10.54
C GLN A 95 1.78 4.50 -10.80
N ASP A 96 0.46 4.71 -10.89
CA ASP A 96 -0.13 6.03 -11.08
C ASP A 96 -0.04 6.85 -9.78
N SER A 97 0.37 8.12 -9.88
CA SER A 97 0.43 9.02 -8.73
C SER A 97 -0.90 9.19 -7.97
N ASP A 98 -2.03 8.93 -8.63
CA ASP A 98 -3.37 8.93 -8.06
C ASP A 98 -3.59 7.79 -7.06
N PHE A 99 -2.84 6.70 -7.15
CA PHE A 99 -2.83 5.65 -6.12
C PHE A 99 -2.51 6.25 -4.75
N GLY A 100 -1.38 6.95 -4.62
CA GLY A 100 -0.99 7.64 -3.39
C GLY A 100 -1.94 8.78 -3.01
N VAL A 101 -2.61 9.44 -3.97
CA VAL A 101 -3.66 10.43 -3.67
C VAL A 101 -4.82 9.76 -2.92
N ASN A 102 -5.35 8.69 -3.48
CA ASN A 102 -6.53 8.01 -2.99
C ASN A 102 -6.25 7.32 -1.65
N TRP A 103 -5.21 6.49 -1.61
CA TRP A 103 -4.84 5.73 -0.42
C TRP A 103 -4.23 6.60 0.68
N GLY A 104 -3.57 7.71 0.33
CA GLY A 104 -3.11 8.68 1.32
C GLY A 104 -4.25 9.31 2.12
N ARG A 105 -5.39 9.59 1.47
CA ARG A 105 -6.61 10.08 2.15
C ARG A 105 -7.23 9.01 3.02
N PHE A 106 -7.33 7.78 2.50
CA PHE A 106 -7.84 6.65 3.27
C PHE A 106 -7.05 6.46 4.57
N TRP A 107 -5.72 6.40 4.49
CA TRP A 107 -4.89 6.19 5.68
C TRP A 107 -4.91 7.35 6.66
N ARG A 108 -4.96 8.60 6.17
CA ARG A 108 -5.25 9.77 7.01
C ARG A 108 -6.55 9.54 7.79
N ASP A 109 -7.62 9.14 7.12
CA ASP A 109 -8.91 8.94 7.78
C ASP A 109 -8.87 7.78 8.79
N VAL A 110 -8.15 6.70 8.50
CA VAL A 110 -7.91 5.59 9.44
C VAL A 110 -7.21 6.06 10.72
N ILE A 111 -6.19 6.91 10.59
CA ILE A 111 -5.42 7.45 11.71
C ILE A 111 -6.27 8.38 12.57
N TYR A 112 -7.07 9.25 11.94
CA TYR A 112 -7.88 10.25 12.64
C TYR A 112 -9.28 9.78 13.04
N TYR A 113 -9.65 8.53 12.73
CA TYR A 113 -10.98 7.99 12.99
C TYR A 113 -11.36 8.04 14.48
N ARG A 114 -10.44 7.61 15.36
CA ARG A 114 -10.60 7.63 16.83
C ARG A 114 -9.67 8.63 17.49
N ARG A 115 -9.54 9.82 16.89
CA ARG A 115 -8.77 10.92 17.49
C ARG A 115 -9.40 11.38 18.81
N SER A 116 -8.58 11.85 19.74
CA SER A 116 -9.04 12.30 21.06
C SER A 116 -9.56 13.76 21.08
N ASN A 117 -9.22 14.56 20.06
CA ASN A 117 -9.67 15.96 19.92
C ASN A 117 -9.63 16.39 18.45
N ASP A 118 -10.59 17.20 18.01
CA ASP A 118 -10.63 17.73 16.64
C ASP A 118 -9.47 18.69 16.29
N GLN A 119 -8.83 19.31 17.28
CA GLN A 119 -7.67 20.19 17.04
C GLN A 119 -6.51 19.47 16.32
N VAL A 120 -6.39 18.14 16.48
CA VAL A 120 -5.33 17.34 15.85
C VAL A 120 -5.51 17.21 14.33
N LEU A 121 -6.70 17.52 13.79
CA LEU A 121 -6.97 17.55 12.35
C LEU A 121 -6.20 18.66 11.63
N LEU A 122 -5.57 19.59 12.36
CA LEU A 122 -4.72 20.61 11.76
C LEU A 122 -3.48 20.05 11.07
N GLY A 123 -3.05 18.82 11.40
CA GLY A 123 -2.03 18.10 10.64
C GLY A 123 -2.58 16.96 9.77
N ALA A 124 -3.88 16.96 9.47
CA ALA A 124 -4.45 15.98 8.55
C ALA A 124 -3.82 16.05 7.14
N VAL A 125 -3.43 17.27 6.71
CA VAL A 125 -2.77 17.49 5.41
C VAL A 125 -1.35 16.94 5.38
N SER A 126 -0.56 17.13 6.43
CA SER A 126 0.80 16.60 6.51
C SER A 126 0.79 15.07 6.59
N ALA A 127 -0.16 14.49 7.34
CA ALA A 127 -0.38 13.05 7.38
C ALA A 127 -0.74 12.48 6.00
N GLU A 128 -1.69 13.10 5.28
CA GLU A 128 -2.04 12.71 3.91
C GLU A 128 -0.83 12.78 2.97
N GLN A 129 -0.05 13.87 3.06
CA GLN A 129 1.16 14.04 2.25
C GLN A 129 2.20 12.97 2.55
N TYR A 130 2.40 12.61 3.82
CA TYR A 130 3.28 11.53 4.20
C TYR A 130 2.85 10.21 3.55
N PHE A 131 1.59 9.77 3.76
CA PHE A 131 1.12 8.50 3.19
C PHE A 131 1.15 8.50 1.67
N ARG A 132 0.74 9.59 1.02
CA ARG A 132 0.84 9.73 -0.43
C ARG A 132 2.26 9.50 -0.93
N ASN A 133 3.24 10.14 -0.29
CA ASN A 133 4.63 10.02 -0.68
C ASN A 133 5.17 8.62 -0.37
N ALA A 134 4.85 8.06 0.79
CA ALA A 134 5.26 6.71 1.16
C ALA A 134 4.75 5.68 0.14
N LEU A 135 3.47 5.73 -0.21
CA LEU A 135 2.83 4.81 -1.14
C LEU A 135 3.37 4.96 -2.57
N ASN A 136 3.46 6.19 -3.09
CA ASN A 136 3.96 6.42 -4.46
C ASN A 136 5.46 6.10 -4.61
N ASN A 137 6.23 6.11 -3.52
CA ASN A 137 7.62 5.68 -3.52
C ASN A 137 7.78 4.20 -3.11
N ASN A 138 6.67 3.46 -2.98
CA ASN A 138 6.65 2.05 -2.61
C ASN A 138 7.45 1.75 -1.33
N LEU A 139 7.30 2.60 -0.31
CA LEU A 139 7.84 2.34 1.02
C LEU A 139 7.23 1.04 1.57
N SER A 140 8.07 0.25 2.21
CA SER A 140 7.62 -0.99 2.85
C SER A 140 6.73 -0.69 4.06
N TRP A 141 5.78 -1.60 4.33
CA TRP A 141 4.82 -1.38 5.42
C TRP A 141 5.47 -1.38 6.81
N ASP A 142 6.58 -2.11 7.00
CA ASP A 142 7.38 -2.06 8.22
C ASP A 142 8.04 -0.69 8.42
N GLN A 143 8.53 -0.05 7.35
CA GLN A 143 9.03 1.33 7.41
C GLN A 143 7.92 2.31 7.78
N VAL A 144 6.76 2.22 7.13
CA VAL A 144 5.60 3.08 7.43
C VAL A 144 5.16 2.92 8.88
N THR A 145 5.07 1.68 9.35
CA THR A 145 4.71 1.38 10.75
C THR A 145 5.76 1.94 11.71
N THR A 146 7.05 1.73 11.43
CA THR A 146 8.15 2.23 12.26
C THR A 146 8.15 3.75 12.34
N ASP A 147 7.98 4.44 11.21
CA ASP A 147 7.87 5.89 11.16
C ASP A 147 6.75 6.38 12.08
N LEU A 148 5.55 5.79 11.98
CA LEU A 148 4.36 6.23 12.73
C LEU A 148 4.46 5.98 14.24
N ILE A 149 5.13 4.91 14.67
CA ILE A 149 5.26 4.57 16.10
C ILE A 149 6.47 5.24 16.77
N THR A 150 7.49 5.65 16.00
CA THR A 150 8.73 6.22 16.55
C THR A 150 8.86 7.73 16.34
N ALA A 151 8.08 8.34 15.45
CA ALA A 151 8.19 9.76 15.15
C ALA A 151 7.88 10.66 16.36
N ALA A 152 8.60 11.79 16.41
CA ALA A 152 8.41 12.86 17.38
C ALA A 152 8.55 14.22 16.67
N GLY A 153 7.83 15.23 17.15
CA GLY A 153 7.83 16.58 16.57
C GLY A 153 6.43 17.16 16.46
N ASP A 154 6.31 18.25 15.69
CA ASP A 154 5.03 18.91 15.41
C ASP A 154 4.33 18.26 14.22
N ILE A 155 3.07 17.85 14.43
CA ILE A 155 2.22 17.24 13.41
C ILE A 155 1.91 18.16 12.24
N ARG A 156 2.03 19.49 12.38
CA ARG A 156 1.86 20.42 11.25
C ARG A 156 3.02 20.37 10.26
N GLU A 157 4.18 19.92 10.72
CA GLU A 157 5.43 19.89 9.93
C GLU A 157 5.79 18.47 9.50
N ASP A 158 5.45 17.46 10.30
CA ASP A 158 5.79 16.06 10.03
C ASP A 158 4.59 15.12 10.20
N GLY A 159 4.07 14.65 9.06
CA GLY A 159 2.95 13.71 9.00
C GLY A 159 3.22 12.34 9.64
N ARG A 160 4.48 11.97 9.87
CA ARG A 160 4.83 10.72 10.57
C ARG A 160 4.38 10.74 12.02
N THR A 161 4.25 11.92 12.62
CA THR A 161 3.79 12.06 14.01
C THR A 161 2.27 11.89 14.17
N ALA A 162 1.52 11.65 13.07
CA ALA A 162 0.06 11.71 13.06
C ALA A 162 -0.60 10.73 14.02
N LEU A 163 -0.07 9.50 14.12
CA LEU A 163 -0.61 8.48 15.00
C LEU A 163 -0.53 8.90 16.48
N ILE A 164 0.65 9.35 16.91
CA ILE A 164 0.88 9.79 18.30
C ILE A 164 0.10 11.06 18.59
N ALA A 165 0.14 12.03 17.67
CA ALA A 165 -0.54 13.32 17.82
C ALA A 165 -2.07 13.17 17.86
N ALA A 166 -2.67 12.28 17.06
CA ALA A 166 -4.10 12.00 17.07
C ALA A 166 -4.60 11.52 18.44
N GLN A 167 -3.71 10.92 19.23
CA GLN A 167 -3.96 10.42 20.59
C GLN A 167 -3.37 11.34 21.68
N GLN A 168 -2.93 12.55 21.33
CA GLN A 168 -2.29 13.52 22.23
C GLN A 168 -1.06 12.97 22.99
N GLY A 169 -0.42 11.92 22.46
CA GLY A 169 0.70 11.25 23.12
C GLY A 169 0.31 10.46 24.38
N ARG A 170 -0.98 10.18 24.61
CA ARG A 170 -1.45 9.33 25.72
C ARG A 170 -1.10 7.86 25.44
N PRO A 171 -0.20 7.23 26.21
CA PRO A 171 0.30 5.90 25.89
C PRO A 171 -0.80 4.84 25.73
N GLU A 172 -1.82 4.89 26.60
CA GLU A 172 -2.94 3.96 26.60
C GLU A 172 -3.78 4.04 25.32
N ASP A 173 -4.08 5.25 24.85
CA ASP A 173 -4.85 5.50 23.63
C ASP A 173 -4.02 5.17 22.39
N THR A 174 -2.73 5.55 22.39
CA THR A 174 -1.78 5.24 21.31
C THR A 174 -1.61 3.73 21.12
N VAL A 175 -1.36 2.97 22.18
CA VAL A 175 -1.16 1.51 22.11
C VAL A 175 -2.43 0.80 21.66
N SER A 176 -3.60 1.31 22.05
CA SER A 176 -4.90 0.80 21.57
C SER A 176 -5.05 0.98 20.06
N GLU A 177 -4.70 2.16 19.55
CA GLU A 177 -4.79 2.44 18.12
C GLU A 177 -3.72 1.73 17.29
N ILE A 178 -2.49 1.57 17.80
CA ILE A 178 -1.46 0.72 17.18
C ILE A 178 -2.00 -0.70 17.00
N SER A 179 -2.58 -1.27 18.06
CA SER A 179 -3.11 -2.64 18.03
C SER A 179 -4.28 -2.76 17.05
N ARG A 180 -5.20 -1.78 17.04
CA ARG A 180 -6.34 -1.77 16.11
C ARG A 180 -5.88 -1.67 14.66
N ILE A 181 -4.94 -0.77 14.37
CA ILE A 181 -4.56 -0.42 13.00
C ILE A 181 -3.63 -1.48 12.40
N PHE A 182 -2.62 -1.93 13.15
CA PHE A 182 -1.56 -2.79 12.60
C PHE A 182 -1.76 -4.28 12.91
N LEU A 183 -2.47 -4.61 13.99
CA LEU A 183 -2.67 -6.00 14.42
C LEU A 183 -4.12 -6.49 14.23
N GLY A 184 -5.04 -5.61 13.86
CA GLY A 184 -6.45 -5.94 13.66
C GLY A 184 -7.20 -6.36 14.94
N ILE A 185 -6.60 -6.13 16.12
CA ILE A 185 -7.17 -6.51 17.42
C ILE A 185 -7.52 -5.29 18.26
N GLN A 186 -8.55 -5.41 19.07
CA GLN A 186 -9.01 -4.37 19.98
C GLN A 186 -8.64 -4.71 21.41
N ILE A 187 -7.63 -4.02 21.96
CA ILE A 187 -7.15 -4.25 23.34
C ILE A 187 -7.62 -3.18 24.33
N GLN A 188 -8.34 -2.16 23.88
CA GLN A 188 -8.74 -1.04 24.74
C GLN A 188 -9.57 -1.48 25.97
N CYS A 189 -10.27 -2.61 25.90
CA CYS A 189 -11.05 -3.14 27.01
C CYS A 189 -10.17 -3.57 28.20
N ALA A 190 -8.92 -3.97 27.96
CA ALA A 190 -7.96 -4.35 29.00
C ALA A 190 -7.44 -3.15 29.81
N GLN A 191 -7.77 -1.92 29.42
CA GLN A 191 -7.46 -0.73 30.22
C GLN A 191 -8.30 -0.64 31.48
N CYS A 192 -9.51 -1.20 31.45
CA CYS A 192 -10.52 -1.04 32.50
C CYS A 192 -10.92 -2.38 33.16
N HIS A 193 -10.48 -3.51 32.61
CA HIS A 193 -10.87 -4.84 33.06
C HIS A 193 -9.68 -5.82 32.96
N ASP A 194 -9.44 -6.54 34.06
CA ASP A 194 -8.57 -7.72 34.12
C ASP A 194 -9.36 -8.99 33.73
#